data_AF-A0A0T6AN78-F1
#
_entry.id   AF-A0A0T6AN78-F1
#
_cell.length_a   1.000
_cell.length_b   1.000
_cell.length_c   1.000
_cell.angle_alpha   90.00
_cell.angle_beta   90.00
_cell.angle_gamma   90.00
#
_symmetry.space_group_name_H-M   'P 1'
#
loop_
_entity.id
_entity.type
_entity.pdbx_description
1 polymer ?
#
loop_
_entity_poly.entity_id
_entity_poly.type
_entity_poly.pdbx_seq_one_letter_code
_entity_poly.pdbx_strand_id
1 'polypeptide(L)'
;MRQAAALLLILLLVAGCRGRGEVGILPYYPGAEVFATGESDGKAFGFGPAHWTRTDLTVRAPYEQVRDFYAAIKPTGWTSTLTNETRKESGRRYDRYLADARRHEFYAIQVREEPGGVIRIMLAWARRPGGTPAR
;
A
#
# COMPACT_ATOMS: atom_id res chain seq x y z
N MET A 1 -18.23 -0.87 -40.51
CA MET A 1 -18.45 -0.48 -39.09
C MET A 1 -18.46 -1.71 -38.14
N ARG A 2 -17.43 -2.58 -38.15
CA ARG A 2 -17.37 -3.76 -37.26
C ARG A 2 -16.06 -3.89 -36.45
N GLN A 3 -15.00 -3.17 -36.82
CA GLN A 3 -13.68 -3.29 -36.18
C GLN A 3 -13.51 -2.45 -34.90
N ALA A 4 -14.24 -1.33 -34.76
CA ALA A 4 -14.14 -0.48 -33.58
C ALA A 4 -14.72 -1.14 -32.30
N ALA A 5 -15.75 -1.98 -32.45
CA ALA A 5 -16.40 -2.66 -31.34
C ALA A 5 -15.48 -3.71 -30.68
N ALA A 6 -14.64 -4.39 -31.46
CA ALA A 6 -13.73 -5.40 -30.95
C ALA A 6 -12.59 -4.80 -30.10
N LEU A 7 -12.05 -3.63 -30.50
CA LEU A 7 -11.04 -2.91 -29.73
C LEU A 7 -11.58 -2.36 -28.40
N LEU A 8 -12.82 -1.85 -28.40
CA LEU A 8 -13.49 -1.38 -27.19
C LEU A 8 -13.81 -2.51 -26.20
N LEU A 9 -14.22 -3.69 -26.68
CA LEU A 9 -14.46 -4.87 -25.85
C LEU A 9 -13.16 -5.38 -25.21
N ILE A 10 -12.04 -5.40 -25.93
CA ILE A 10 -10.73 -5.80 -25.37
C ILE A 10 -10.25 -4.78 -24.33
N LEU A 11 -10.41 -3.48 -24.57
CA LEU A 11 -10.09 -2.43 -23.59
C LEU A 11 -10.96 -2.51 -22.31
N LEU A 12 -12.25 -2.85 -22.44
CA LEU A 12 -13.16 -3.06 -21.32
C LEU A 12 -12.86 -4.35 -20.54
N LEU A 13 -12.41 -5.40 -21.22
CA LEU A 13 -11.99 -6.67 -20.60
C LEU A 13 -10.66 -6.52 -19.81
N VAL A 14 -9.74 -5.65 -20.25
CA VAL A 14 -8.49 -5.38 -19.50
C VAL A 14 -8.73 -4.44 -18.30
N ALA A 15 -9.73 -3.56 -18.38
CA ALA A 15 -10.07 -2.63 -17.30
C ALA A 15 -10.91 -3.25 -16.17
N GLY A 16 -11.61 -4.36 -16.43
CA GLY A 16 -12.68 -4.86 -15.55
C GLY A 16 -12.30 -5.89 -14.47
N CYS A 17 -11.06 -6.37 -14.41
CA CYS A 17 -10.71 -7.52 -13.54
C CYS A 17 -9.35 -7.41 -12.82
N ARG A 18 -8.87 -6.20 -12.50
CA ARG A 18 -7.78 -6.04 -11.52
C ARG A 18 -8.45 -5.79 -10.16
N GLY A 19 -8.61 -6.86 -9.38
CA GLY A 19 -9.28 -6.81 -8.08
C GLY A 19 -8.78 -5.63 -7.24
N ARG A 20 -9.72 -4.89 -6.62
CA ARG A 20 -9.40 -3.92 -5.57
C ARG A 20 -8.81 -4.69 -4.38
N GLY A 21 -7.54 -5.03 -4.48
CA GLY A 21 -6.81 -5.63 -3.38
C GLY A 21 -6.52 -4.56 -2.32
N GLU A 22 -6.57 -4.99 -1.06
CA GLU A 22 -6.30 -4.14 0.08
C GLU A 22 -5.54 -4.91 1.16
N VAL A 23 -4.79 -4.17 2.00
CA VAL A 23 -4.21 -4.67 3.25
C VAL A 23 -4.77 -3.84 4.39
N GLY A 24 -5.68 -4.44 5.17
CA GLY A 24 -6.50 -3.69 6.13
C GLY A 24 -7.36 -2.68 5.37
N ILE A 25 -7.07 -1.38 5.53
CA ILE A 25 -7.76 -0.31 4.79
C ILE A 25 -6.88 0.31 3.69
N LEU A 26 -5.67 -0.22 3.50
CA LEU A 26 -4.72 0.32 2.52
C LEU A 26 -5.04 -0.26 1.14
N PRO A 27 -5.52 0.55 0.18
CA PRO A 27 -5.74 0.09 -1.17
C PRO A 27 -4.42 -0.18 -1.90
N TYR A 28 -4.44 -1.15 -2.80
CA TYR A 28 -3.34 -1.31 -3.75
C TYR A 28 -3.30 -0.11 -4.70
N TYR A 29 -2.09 0.26 -5.11
CA TYR A 29 -1.92 1.27 -6.14
C TYR A 29 -2.52 0.76 -7.46
N PRO A 30 -3.29 1.57 -8.21
CA PRO A 30 -3.90 1.14 -9.47
C PRO A 30 -2.86 0.62 -10.48
N GLY A 31 -3.11 -0.58 -11.03
CA GLY A 31 -2.19 -1.21 -11.98
C GLY A 31 -1.00 -1.92 -11.35
N ALA A 32 -0.82 -1.87 -10.02
CA ALA A 32 0.21 -2.64 -9.34
C ALA A 32 -0.07 -4.16 -9.44
N GLU A 33 1.01 -4.93 -9.34
CA GLU A 33 1.00 -6.40 -9.32
C GLU A 33 1.47 -6.89 -7.97
N VAL A 34 0.73 -7.82 -7.38
CA VAL A 34 1.14 -8.52 -6.16
C VAL A 34 2.24 -9.50 -6.53
N PHE A 35 3.39 -9.41 -5.87
CA PHE A 35 4.48 -10.38 -6.06
C PHE A 35 4.81 -11.18 -4.80
N ALA A 36 4.35 -10.73 -3.62
CA ALA A 36 4.42 -11.50 -2.39
C ALA A 36 3.32 -11.10 -1.40
N THR A 37 2.85 -12.07 -0.63
CA THR A 37 1.97 -11.89 0.54
C THR A 37 2.53 -12.73 1.68
N GLY A 38 2.43 -12.26 2.91
CA GLY A 38 2.90 -13.03 4.06
C GLY A 38 2.67 -12.33 5.39
N GLU A 39 3.31 -12.87 6.42
CA GLU A 39 3.34 -12.26 7.74
C GLU A 39 4.66 -11.49 7.96
N SER A 40 4.63 -10.50 8.85
CA SER A 40 5.81 -9.72 9.23
C SER A 40 5.85 -9.45 10.73
N ASP A 41 7.05 -9.32 11.29
CA ASP A 41 7.24 -8.87 12.68
C ASP A 41 7.13 -7.34 12.74
N GLY A 42 6.21 -6.85 13.58
CA GLY A 42 6.00 -5.42 13.84
C GLY A 42 7.25 -4.66 14.30
N LYS A 43 8.24 -5.36 14.86
CA LYS A 43 9.52 -4.75 15.28
C LYS A 43 10.26 -4.06 14.14
N ALA A 44 10.15 -4.57 12.91
CA ALA A 44 10.76 -3.98 11.73
C ALA A 44 10.21 -2.56 11.42
N PHE A 45 9.07 -2.22 12.00
CA PHE A 45 8.35 -0.97 11.81
C PHE A 45 8.30 -0.11 13.09
N GLY A 46 9.04 -0.50 14.14
CA GLY A 46 9.02 0.19 15.43
C GLY A 46 7.80 -0.10 16.31
N PHE A 47 7.03 -1.15 15.99
CA PHE A 47 5.88 -1.59 16.78
C PHE A 47 6.21 -2.87 17.57
N GLY A 48 5.41 -3.15 18.61
CA GLY A 48 5.54 -4.40 19.38
C GLY A 48 5.29 -5.67 18.53
N PRO A 49 5.63 -6.86 19.06
CA PRO A 49 5.43 -8.12 18.36
C PRO A 49 3.92 -8.43 18.24
N ALA A 50 3.32 -7.97 17.16
CA ALA A 50 1.99 -8.37 16.72
C ALA A 50 2.12 -9.16 15.41
N HIS A 51 1.12 -9.96 15.06
CA HIS A 51 1.05 -10.53 13.71
C HIS A 51 0.66 -9.41 12.74
N TRP A 52 1.55 -9.10 11.80
CA TRP A 52 1.26 -8.17 10.71
C TRP A 52 0.99 -8.93 9.43
N THR A 53 -0.12 -8.64 8.78
CA THR A 53 -0.34 -9.03 7.38
C THR A 53 0.45 -8.08 6.49
N ARG A 54 1.22 -8.63 5.56
CA ARG A 54 2.04 -7.89 4.61
C ARG A 54 1.69 -8.29 3.18
N THR A 55 1.65 -7.30 2.30
CA THR A 55 1.63 -7.51 0.85
C THR A 55 2.66 -6.62 0.19
N ASP A 56 3.44 -7.20 -0.71
CA ASP A 56 4.38 -6.48 -1.53
C ASP A 56 3.88 -6.40 -2.98
N LEU A 57 3.87 -5.19 -3.50
CA LEU A 57 3.40 -4.84 -4.83
C LEU A 57 4.55 -4.27 -5.67
N THR A 58 4.44 -4.43 -6.98
CA THR A 58 5.31 -3.81 -7.97
C THR A 58 4.49 -3.04 -8.98
N VAL A 59 4.96 -1.87 -9.40
CA VAL A 59 4.31 -1.06 -10.44
C VAL A 59 5.34 -0.28 -11.26
N ARG A 60 5.05 -0.06 -12.55
CA ARG A 60 5.79 0.87 -13.40
C ARG A 60 5.01 2.18 -13.47
N ALA A 61 5.40 3.14 -12.64
CA ALA A 61 4.81 4.48 -12.59
C ALA A 61 5.85 5.46 -12.02
N PRO A 62 5.73 6.78 -12.27
CA PRO A 62 6.58 7.76 -11.63
C PRO A 62 6.50 7.66 -10.10
N TYR A 63 7.65 7.69 -9.43
CA TYR A 63 7.73 7.56 -7.97
C TYR A 63 6.84 8.57 -7.25
N GLU A 64 6.83 9.83 -7.70
CA GLU A 64 6.03 10.91 -7.10
C GLU A 64 4.55 10.57 -7.11
N GLN A 65 4.03 9.98 -8.19
CA GLN A 65 2.61 9.63 -8.29
C GLN A 65 2.24 8.54 -7.27
N VAL A 66 3.10 7.54 -7.10
CA VAL A 66 2.87 6.46 -6.14
C VAL A 66 3.00 6.97 -4.70
N ARG A 67 4.01 7.78 -4.42
CA ARG A 67 4.19 8.45 -3.12
C ARG A 67 2.96 9.30 -2.78
N ASP A 68 2.52 10.14 -3.70
CA ASP A 68 1.43 11.09 -3.48
C ASP A 68 0.09 10.40 -3.30
N PHE A 69 -0.15 9.31 -4.05
CA PHE A 69 -1.30 8.44 -3.83
C PHE A 69 -1.37 7.95 -2.38
N TYR A 70 -0.27 7.39 -1.87
CA TYR A 70 -0.24 6.89 -0.50
C TYR A 70 -0.19 8.00 0.55
N ALA A 71 0.36 9.18 0.25
CA ALA A 71 0.36 10.35 1.12
C ALA A 71 -1.05 10.96 1.26
N ALA A 72 -1.88 10.88 0.21
CA ALA A 72 -3.24 11.39 0.21
C ALA A 72 -4.20 10.56 1.08
N ILE A 73 -3.85 9.31 1.41
CA ILE A 73 -4.66 8.47 2.30
C ILE A 73 -4.71 9.13 3.68
N LYS A 74 -5.88 9.65 4.04
CA LYS A 74 -6.16 10.28 5.34
C LYS A 74 -7.41 9.66 5.93
N PRO A 75 -7.29 8.49 6.58
CA PRO A 75 -8.45 7.84 7.14
C PRO A 75 -8.95 8.66 8.33
N THR A 76 -10.26 8.87 8.37
CA THR A 76 -10.90 9.68 9.39
C THR A 76 -10.67 9.08 10.78
N GLY A 77 -10.22 9.89 11.75
CA GLY A 77 -10.08 9.48 13.15
C GLY A 77 -8.71 8.96 13.58
N TRP A 78 -7.67 9.15 12.76
CA TRP A 78 -6.32 8.68 13.07
C TRP A 78 -5.56 9.57 14.05
N THR A 79 -4.78 8.91 14.90
CA THR A 79 -4.22 9.48 16.14
C THR A 79 -2.75 9.86 16.00
N SER A 80 -2.00 9.21 15.10
CA SER A 80 -0.59 9.55 14.86
C SER A 80 -0.17 9.13 13.44
N THR A 81 0.67 9.97 12.83
CA THR A 81 1.28 9.76 11.52
C THR A 81 2.76 10.05 11.64
N LEU A 82 3.63 9.08 11.34
CA LEU A 82 5.06 9.34 11.16
C LEU A 82 5.40 9.14 9.69
N THR A 83 6.00 10.16 9.09
CA THR A 83 6.41 10.13 7.68
C THR A 83 7.90 10.38 7.61
N ASN A 84 8.62 9.55 6.86
CA ASN A 84 10.02 9.75 6.54
C ASN A 84 10.21 9.57 5.04
N GLU A 85 10.78 10.57 4.38
CA GLU A 85 11.24 10.44 3.00
C GLU A 85 12.76 10.60 2.99
N THR A 86 13.47 9.55 2.57
CA THR A 86 14.93 9.59 2.46
C THR A 86 15.32 9.57 0.98
N ARG A 87 16.13 10.55 0.58
CA ARG A 87 16.85 10.55 -0.71
C ARG A 87 18.26 10.04 -0.44
N LYS A 88 18.62 8.84 -0.92
CA LYS A 88 19.99 8.32 -0.86
C LYS A 88 20.51 8.10 -2.29
N GLU A 89 21.83 8.06 -2.45
CA GLU A 89 22.47 7.68 -3.72
C GLU A 89 21.98 6.32 -4.25
N SER A 90 21.51 5.43 -3.36
CA SER A 90 20.95 4.11 -3.70
C SER A 90 19.46 4.11 -4.07
N GLY A 91 18.80 5.27 -4.11
CA GLY A 91 17.40 5.42 -4.55
C GLY A 91 16.54 6.30 -3.65
N ARG A 92 15.26 6.41 -4.03
CA ARG A 92 14.23 7.18 -3.29
C ARG A 92 13.34 6.23 -2.50
N ARG A 93 13.08 6.59 -1.25
CA ARG A 93 12.22 5.82 -0.37
C ARG A 93 11.32 6.72 0.46
N TYR A 94 10.05 6.38 0.49
CA TYR A 94 9.03 7.00 1.31
C TYR A 94 8.46 5.95 2.26
N ASP A 95 8.54 6.23 3.55
CA ASP A 95 7.96 5.44 4.61
C ASP A 95 6.86 6.23 5.32
N ARG A 96 5.72 5.60 5.54
CA ARG A 96 4.62 6.18 6.30
C ARG A 96 4.07 5.15 7.29
N TYR A 97 3.95 5.57 8.54
CA TYR A 97 3.40 4.78 9.63
C TYR A 97 2.20 5.46 10.23
N LEU A 98 1.22 4.64 10.56
CA LEU A 98 -0.15 5.06 10.73
C LEU A 98 -0.77 4.29 11.89
N ALA A 99 -1.43 4.98 12.82
CA ALA A 99 -2.05 4.37 13.98
C ALA A 99 -3.49 4.86 14.19
N ASP A 100 -4.42 3.91 14.17
CA ASP A 100 -5.83 4.09 14.51
C ASP A 100 -6.07 3.63 15.95
N ALA A 101 -6.13 4.56 16.89
CA ALA A 101 -6.38 4.22 18.29
C ALA A 101 -7.80 3.70 18.54
N ARG A 102 -8.79 4.06 17.71
CA ARG A 102 -10.19 3.63 17.87
C ARG A 102 -10.36 2.19 17.45
N ARG A 103 -9.75 1.81 16.32
CA ARG A 103 -9.79 0.44 15.79
C ARG A 103 -8.69 -0.46 16.38
N HIS A 104 -7.76 0.13 17.13
CA HIS A 104 -6.55 -0.53 17.61
C HIS A 104 -5.75 -1.15 16.46
N GLU A 105 -5.63 -0.41 15.36
CA GLU A 105 -5.00 -0.89 14.12
C GLU A 105 -3.77 -0.04 13.80
N PHE A 106 -2.75 -0.70 13.25
CA PHE A 106 -1.51 -0.09 12.81
C PHE A 106 -1.27 -0.42 11.35
N TYR A 107 -0.70 0.52 10.62
CA TYR A 107 -0.38 0.34 9.21
C TYR A 107 1.01 0.89 8.89
N ALA A 108 1.70 0.22 7.98
CA ALA A 108 2.98 0.64 7.44
C ALA A 108 2.91 0.64 5.91
N ILE A 109 3.40 1.72 5.31
CA ILE A 109 3.51 1.90 3.87
C ILE A 109 4.98 2.20 3.58
N GLN A 110 5.58 1.47 2.66
CA GLN A 110 6.89 1.80 2.11
C GLN A 110 6.79 1.84 0.59
N VAL A 111 7.28 2.92 -0.01
CA VAL A 111 7.38 3.11 -1.46
C VAL A 111 8.84 3.31 -1.79
N ARG A 112 9.40 2.47 -2.65
CA ARG A 112 10.80 2.51 -3.04
C ARG A 112 10.93 2.50 -4.56
N GLU A 113 11.76 3.39 -5.08
CA GLU A 113 12.21 3.34 -6.46
C GLU A 113 13.40 2.39 -6.60
N GLU A 114 13.26 1.39 -7.46
CA GLU A 114 14.32 0.46 -7.85
C GLU A 114 14.91 0.86 -9.21
N PRO A 115 16.14 0.41 -9.55
CA PRO A 115 16.72 0.63 -10.86
C PRO A 115 15.79 0.20 -12.00
N GLY A 116 15.77 0.98 -13.09
CA GLY A 116 14.90 0.73 -14.24
C GLY A 116 13.47 1.30 -14.10
N GLY A 117 13.23 2.18 -13.11
CA GLY A 117 11.96 2.91 -12.95
C GLY A 117 10.81 2.05 -12.43
N VAL A 118 11.13 0.94 -11.76
CA VAL A 118 10.15 0.07 -11.12
C VAL A 118 9.96 0.52 -9.68
N ILE A 119 8.71 0.67 -9.26
CA ILE A 119 8.36 1.04 -7.89
C ILE A 119 7.95 -0.22 -7.13
N ARG A 120 8.62 -0.46 -6.01
CA ARG A 120 8.24 -1.47 -5.01
C ARG A 120 7.41 -0.80 -3.92
N ILE A 121 6.28 -1.42 -3.59
CA ILE A 121 5.37 -0.95 -2.54
C ILE A 121 5.22 -2.07 -1.52
N MET A 122 5.46 -1.78 -0.25
CA MET A 122 5.11 -2.67 0.86
C MET A 122 3.94 -2.06 1.61
N LEU A 123 2.87 -2.84 1.75
CA LEU A 123 1.74 -2.51 2.60
C LEU A 123 1.69 -3.53 3.73
N ALA A 124 1.65 -3.06 4.97
CA ALA A 124 1.48 -3.93 6.12
C ALA A 124 0.45 -3.38 7.09
N TRP A 125 -0.25 -4.28 7.77
CA TRP A 125 -1.27 -3.97 8.76
C TRP A 125 -1.23 -4.96 9.91
N ALA A 126 -1.49 -4.47 11.12
CA ALA A 126 -1.78 -5.30 12.28
C ALA A 126 -2.91 -4.72 13.12
N ARG A 127 -3.58 -5.60 13.86
CA ARG A 127 -4.49 -5.22 14.94
C ARG A 127 -3.86 -5.57 16.28
N ARG A 128 -3.93 -4.66 17.26
CA ARG A 128 -3.48 -4.92 18.62
C ARG A 128 -4.37 -6.01 19.26
N PRO A 129 -3.79 -7.05 19.88
CA PRO A 129 -4.58 -8.01 20.65
C PRO A 129 -5.30 -7.31 21.81
N GLY A 130 -6.58 -7.64 22.04
CA GLY A 130 -7.35 -7.19 23.22
C GLY A 130 -8.22 -5.94 23.06
N GLY A 131 -8.25 -5.32 21.88
CA GLY A 131 -9.17 -4.22 21.58
C GLY A 131 -10.56 -4.73 21.18
N THR A 132 -11.45 -4.95 22.15
CA THR A 132 -12.87 -5.11 21.81
C THR A 132 -13.36 -3.78 21.24
N PRO A 133 -13.94 -3.72 20.02
CA PRO A 133 -14.45 -2.47 19.50
C PRO A 133 -15.53 -1.94 20.45
N ALA A 134 -15.42 -0.67 20.84
CA ALA A 134 -16.52 0.01 21.52
C ALA A 134 -17.74 -0.02 20.58
N ARG A 135 -18.84 -0.62 21.05
CA ARG A 135 -20.13 -0.66 20.35
C ARG A 135 -20.74 0.73 20.25
#